data_AF-A0A249P984-F1
#
_entry.id   AF-A0A249P984-F1
#
_cell.length_a   1.000
_cell.length_b   1.000
_cell.length_c   1.000
_cell.angle_alpha   90.00
_cell.angle_beta   90.00
_cell.angle_gamma   90.00
#
_symmetry.space_group_name_H-M   'P 1'
#
loop_
_entity.id
_entity.type
_entity.pdbx_description
1 polymer ?
#
loop_
_entity_poly.entity_id
_entity_poly.type
_entity_poly.pdbx_seq_one_letter_code
_entity_poly.pdbx_strand_id
1 'polypeptide(L)'
;MLKKESSGNGDQMNAYERVAARCGMTARQLRRFLSGEIKEPAWGFIHGIRIGWFGLWEEEVRKMQHEMDIYRKRFASDRFQDLKAQIEALAAEAQALSDELQTRKKDISQ
;
A
#
# COMPACT_ATOMS: atom_id res chain seq x y z
N MET A 1 5.50 3.27 -4.31
CA MET A 1 4.26 4.04 -4.57
C MET A 1 4.42 5.03 -5.72
N LEU A 2 5.23 6.09 -5.58
CA LEU A 2 5.27 7.18 -6.58
C LEU A 2 5.58 6.73 -8.01
N LYS A 3 6.64 5.92 -8.18
CA LYS A 3 7.01 5.34 -9.49
C LYS A 3 5.85 4.56 -10.14
N LYS A 4 5.08 3.83 -9.33
CA LYS A 4 3.94 3.03 -9.76
C LYS A 4 2.74 3.89 -10.14
N GLU A 5 2.47 4.94 -9.38
CA GLU A 5 1.39 5.90 -9.66
C GLU A 5 1.69 6.79 -10.87
N SER A 6 2.97 7.04 -11.17
CA SER A 6 3.41 7.80 -12.33
C SER A 6 3.57 6.97 -13.60
N SER A 7 3.71 5.64 -13.48
CA SER A 7 3.85 4.75 -14.65
C SER A 7 2.49 4.60 -15.34
N GLY A 8 2.33 5.21 -16.51
CA GLY A 8 1.14 5.07 -17.36
C GLY A 8 0.67 6.38 -17.99
N ASN A 9 0.65 7.49 -17.22
CA ASN A 9 0.05 8.75 -17.67
C ASN A 9 1.04 9.93 -17.76
N GLY A 10 2.29 9.79 -17.28
CA GLY A 10 3.28 10.88 -17.30
C GLY A 10 3.00 12.06 -16.35
N ASP A 11 1.85 12.07 -15.69
CA ASP A 11 1.45 13.13 -14.77
C ASP A 11 2.02 12.90 -13.36
N GLN A 12 3.23 13.41 -13.15
CA GLN A 12 3.91 13.34 -11.86
C GLN A 12 3.17 14.11 -10.78
N MET A 13 2.53 15.25 -11.10
CA MET A 13 1.84 16.07 -10.10
C MET A 13 0.67 15.31 -9.49
N ASN A 14 -0.17 14.72 -10.33
CA ASN A 14 -1.29 13.91 -9.85
C ASN A 14 -0.82 12.64 -9.13
N ALA A 15 0.32 12.05 -9.52
CA ALA A 15 0.91 10.94 -8.77
C ALA A 15 1.33 11.35 -7.35
N TYR A 16 1.93 12.54 -7.19
CA TYR A 16 2.26 13.08 -5.86
C TYR A 16 1.01 13.27 -4.99
N GLU A 17 -0.06 13.85 -5.54
CA GLU A 17 -1.31 14.07 -4.80
C GLU A 17 -1.92 12.75 -4.33
N ARG A 18 -2.04 11.75 -5.21
CA ARG A 18 -2.58 10.43 -4.85
C ARG A 18 -1.75 9.73 -3.78
N VAL A 19 -0.43 9.72 -3.92
CA VAL A 19 0.44 9.08 -2.92
C VAL A 19 0.39 9.83 -1.59
N ALA A 20 0.40 11.16 -1.62
CA ALA A 20 0.35 11.95 -0.40
C ALA A 20 -0.97 11.76 0.34
N ALA A 21 -2.10 11.75 -0.37
CA ALA A 21 -3.41 11.43 0.19
C ALA A 21 -3.43 10.04 0.84
N ARG A 22 -2.87 9.02 0.17
CA ARG A 22 -2.75 7.66 0.72
C ARG A 22 -1.89 7.64 2.01
N CYS A 23 -0.90 8.52 2.12
CA CYS A 23 -0.04 8.64 3.30
C CYS A 23 -0.59 9.61 4.36
N GLY A 24 -1.76 10.23 4.16
CA GLY A 24 -2.36 11.20 5.08
C GLY A 24 -1.58 12.52 5.18
N MET A 25 -0.94 12.95 4.09
CA MET A 25 -0.16 14.20 4.04
C MET A 25 -0.38 14.96 2.74
N THR A 26 0.18 16.16 2.63
CA THR A 26 0.12 16.97 1.41
C THR A 26 1.20 16.57 0.39
N ALA A 27 0.93 16.77 -0.90
CA ALA A 27 1.92 16.54 -1.97
C ALA A 27 3.22 17.34 -1.76
N ARG A 28 3.11 18.57 -1.23
CA ARG A 28 4.26 19.40 -0.88
C ARG A 28 5.10 18.76 0.21
N GLN A 29 4.49 18.29 1.29
CA GLN A 29 5.17 17.59 2.38
C GLN A 29 5.93 16.36 1.87
N LEU A 30 5.27 15.53 1.06
CA LEU A 30 5.89 14.35 0.46
C LEU A 30 7.06 14.72 -0.45
N ARG A 31 6.93 15.75 -1.29
CA ARG A 31 8.02 16.23 -2.15
C ARG A 31 9.24 16.68 -1.36
N ARG A 32 9.04 17.50 -0.32
CA ARG A 32 10.11 18.02 0.54
C ARG A 32 10.84 16.91 1.29
N PHE A 33 10.11 15.87 1.69
CA PHE A 33 10.71 14.69 2.28
C PHE A 33 11.59 13.93 1.28
N LEU A 34 11.06 13.66 0.08
CA LEU A 34 11.81 12.94 -0.96
C LEU A 34 13.01 13.74 -1.52
N SER A 35 12.95 15.08 -1.50
CA SER A 35 14.08 15.94 -1.87
C SER A 35 15.14 16.07 -0.77
N GLY A 36 14.90 15.51 0.42
CA GLY A 36 15.82 15.60 1.57
C GLY A 36 15.78 16.94 2.31
N GLU A 37 14.82 17.82 2.01
CA GLU A 37 14.65 19.09 2.74
C GLU A 37 14.17 18.88 4.18
N ILE A 38 13.47 17.77 4.44
CA ILE A 38 13.04 17.38 5.79
C ILE A 38 14.10 16.45 6.38
N LYS A 39 15.02 17.00 7.16
CA LYS A 39 16.12 16.24 7.81
C LYS A 39 15.62 15.36 8.97
N GLU A 40 14.65 15.86 9.73
CA GLU A 40 14.09 15.19 10.90
C GLU A 40 12.57 15.13 10.76
N PRO A 41 12.05 14.14 10.02
CA PRO A 41 10.61 13.97 9.86
C PRO A 41 9.99 13.53 11.18
N ALA A 42 8.91 14.20 11.60
CA ALA A 42 8.14 13.80 12.77
C ALA A 42 7.63 12.37 12.63
N TRP A 43 7.46 11.65 13.74
CA TRP A 43 7.04 10.26 13.73
C TRP A 43 5.73 10.02 12.94
N GLY A 44 4.75 10.91 13.10
CA GLY A 44 3.48 10.84 12.36
C GLY A 44 3.66 10.87 10.83
N PHE A 45 4.70 11.54 10.35
CA PHE A 45 5.05 11.58 8.92
C PHE A 45 5.50 10.21 8.41
N ILE A 46 6.46 9.60 9.11
CA ILE A 46 6.98 8.27 8.77
C ILE A 46 5.89 7.21 8.92
N HIS A 47 5.08 7.32 9.98
CA HIS A 47 3.95 6.43 10.21
C HIS A 47 2.90 6.52 9.09
N GLY A 48 2.58 7.72 8.61
CA GLY A 48 1.69 7.92 7.46
C GLY A 48 2.21 7.26 6.18
N ILE A 49 3.52 7.37 5.90
CA ILE A 49 4.14 6.67 4.76
C ILE A 49 4.02 5.15 4.90
N ARG A 50 4.24 4.61 6.11
CA ARG A 50 4.11 3.16 6.37
C ARG A 50 2.68 2.70 6.10
N ILE A 51 1.67 3.38 6.66
CA ILE A 51 0.25 3.09 6.38
C ILE A 51 0.00 3.08 4.87
N GLY A 52 0.46 4.11 4.16
CA GLY A 52 0.26 4.18 2.71
C GLY A 52 0.91 3.03 1.95
N TRP A 53 2.08 2.57 2.39
CA TRP A 53 2.72 1.39 1.81
C TRP A 53 1.92 0.11 2.02
N PHE A 54 1.43 -0.11 3.25
CA PHE A 54 0.61 -1.29 3.57
C PHE A 54 -0.70 -1.29 2.80
N GLY A 55 -1.38 -0.15 2.68
CA GLY A 55 -2.57 -0.04 1.85
C GLY A 55 -2.31 -0.39 0.38
N LEU A 56 -1.15 -0.01 -0.17
CA LEU A 56 -0.78 -0.44 -1.52
C LEU A 56 -0.56 -1.96 -1.61
N TRP A 57 0.05 -2.58 -0.60
CA TRP A 57 0.22 -4.05 -0.59
C TRP A 57 -1.11 -4.78 -0.50
N GLU A 58 -2.03 -4.33 0.35
CA GLU A 58 -3.39 -4.88 0.42
C GLU A 58 -4.12 -4.81 -0.93
N GLU A 59 -4.02 -3.67 -1.64
CA GLU A 59 -4.60 -3.52 -2.97
C GLU A 59 -4.01 -4.52 -3.97
N GLU A 60 -2.69 -4.77 -3.94
CA GLU A 60 -2.05 -5.73 -4.83
C GLU A 60 -2.40 -7.17 -4.50
N VAL A 61 -2.47 -7.52 -3.22
CA VAL A 61 -2.93 -8.84 -2.80
C VAL A 61 -4.37 -9.08 -3.24
N ARG A 62 -5.24 -8.07 -3.12
CA ARG A 62 -6.62 -8.16 -3.60
C ARG A 62 -6.71 -8.37 -5.12
N LYS A 63 -5.83 -7.73 -5.90
CA LYS A 63 -5.75 -7.97 -7.36
C LYS A 63 -5.32 -9.42 -7.65
N MET A 64 -4.30 -9.92 -6.96
CA MET A 64 -3.85 -11.31 -7.11
C MET A 64 -4.96 -12.31 -6.75
N GLN A 65 -5.70 -12.08 -5.67
CA GLN A 65 -6.87 -12.89 -5.30
C GLN A 65 -7.94 -12.89 -6.40
N HIS A 66 -8.25 -11.71 -6.95
CA HIS A 66 -9.23 -11.57 -8.03
C HIS A 66 -8.79 -12.31 -9.31
N GLU A 67 -7.53 -12.16 -9.72
CA GLU A 67 -6.96 -12.89 -10.85
C GLU A 67 -7.04 -14.40 -10.64
N MET A 68 -6.71 -14.89 -9.43
CA MET A 68 -6.84 -16.31 -9.09
C MET A 68 -8.27 -16.82 -9.18
N ASP A 69 -9.26 -16.05 -8.75
CA ASP A 69 -10.66 -16.42 -8.92
C ASP A 69 -11.07 -16.52 -10.39
N ILE A 70 -10.56 -15.63 -11.26
CA ILE A 70 -10.76 -15.71 -12.71
C ILE A 70 -10.12 -17.00 -13.26
N TYR A 71 -8.87 -17.27 -12.91
CA TYR A 71 -8.15 -18.45 -13.37
C TYR A 71 -8.81 -19.75 -12.91
N ARG A 72 -9.27 -19.84 -11.66
CA ARG A 72 -10.00 -21.01 -11.15
C ARG A 72 -11.27 -21.27 -11.95
N LYS A 73 -12.07 -20.23 -12.22
CA LYS A 73 -13.29 -20.33 -13.03
C LYS A 73 -13.01 -20.77 -14.46
N ARG A 74 -11.90 -20.33 -15.04
CA ARG A 74 -11.56 -20.59 -16.44
C ARG A 74 -10.93 -21.96 -16.68
N PHE A 75 -10.11 -22.45 -15.75
CA PHE A 75 -9.27 -23.63 -15.99
C PHE A 75 -9.64 -24.86 -15.15
N ALA A 76 -10.59 -24.75 -14.21
CA ALA A 76 -11.11 -25.86 -13.38
C ALA A 76 -10.00 -26.84 -12.92
N SER A 77 -8.87 -26.29 -12.46
CA SER A 77 -7.66 -27.05 -12.18
C SER A 77 -7.14 -26.76 -10.78
N ASP A 78 -6.84 -27.82 -10.04
CA ASP A 78 -6.21 -27.76 -8.71
C ASP A 78 -4.74 -27.29 -8.76
N ARG A 79 -4.17 -27.11 -9.95
CA ARG A 79 -2.78 -26.64 -10.14
C ARG A 79 -2.49 -25.30 -9.45
N PHE A 80 -3.52 -24.51 -9.18
CA PHE A 80 -3.38 -23.21 -8.53
C PHE A 80 -3.71 -23.22 -7.03
N GLN A 81 -4.02 -24.37 -6.42
CA GLN A 81 -4.36 -24.44 -4.99
C GLN A 81 -3.22 -23.93 -4.11
N ASP A 82 -1.98 -24.37 -4.35
CA ASP A 82 -0.82 -23.95 -3.55
C ASP A 82 -0.57 -22.44 -3.66
N LEU A 83 -0.70 -21.90 -4.88
CA LEU A 83 -0.53 -20.46 -5.12
C LEU A 83 -1.66 -19.65 -4.45
N LYS A 84 -2.89 -20.15 -4.49
CA LYS A 84 -4.02 -19.54 -3.79
C LYS A 84 -3.79 -19.50 -2.28
N ALA A 85 -3.34 -20.62 -1.69
CA ALA A 85 -3.04 -20.68 -0.26
C ALA A 85 -1.95 -19.66 0.14
N GLN A 86 -0.91 -19.51 -0.69
CA GLN A 86 0.14 -18.50 -0.47
C GLN A 86 -0.40 -17.07 -0.54
N ILE A 87 -1.27 -16.77 -1.51
CA ILE A 87 -1.91 -15.45 -1.64
C ILE A 87 -2.84 -15.16 -0.45
N GLU A 88 -3.58 -16.16 0.02
CA GLU A 88 -4.45 -16.05 1.20
C GLU A 88 -3.64 -15.82 2.48
N ALA A 89 -2.51 -16.52 2.65
CA ALA A 89 -1.59 -16.30 3.76
C ALA A 89 -1.01 -14.87 3.73
N LEU A 90 -0.58 -14.41 2.55
CA LEU A 90 -0.06 -13.05 2.36
C LEU A 90 -1.12 -11.98 2.65
N ALA A 91 -2.39 -12.25 2.31
CA ALA A 91 -3.51 -11.35 2.64
C ALA A 91 -3.71 -11.24 4.15
N ALA A 92 -3.67 -12.36 4.87
CA ALA A 92 -3.81 -12.39 6.32
C ALA A 92 -2.66 -11.63 7.01
N GLU A 93 -1.42 -11.82 6.55
CA GLU A 93 -0.26 -11.11 7.08
C GLU A 93 -0.33 -9.60 6.82
N ALA A 94 -0.69 -9.19 5.59
CA ALA A 94 -0.85 -7.78 5.25
C ALA A 94 -1.92 -7.11 6.11
N GLN A 95 -3.06 -7.78 6.34
CA GLN A 95 -4.13 -7.27 7.19
C GLN A 95 -3.68 -7.15 8.65
N ALA A 96 -3.02 -8.17 9.21
CA ALA A 96 -2.56 -8.15 10.60
C ALA A 96 -1.58 -6.98 10.85
N LEU A 97 -0.64 -6.76 9.93
CA LEU A 97 0.32 -5.65 10.01
C LEU A 97 -0.37 -4.29 9.87
N SER A 98 -1.39 -4.18 9.02
CA SER A 98 -2.20 -2.97 8.86
C SER A 98 -2.96 -2.64 10.15
N ASP A 99 -3.61 -3.63 10.76
CA ASP A 99 -4.35 -3.49 12.01
C ASP A 99 -3.42 -3.08 13.17
N GLU A 100 -2.22 -3.67 13.24
CA GLU A 100 -1.20 -3.29 14.22
C GLU A 100 -0.76 -1.83 14.07
N LEU A 101 -0.62 -1.34 12.83
CA LEU A 101 -0.27 0.05 12.60
C LEU A 101 -1.40 1.01 12.95
N GLN A 102 -2.63 0.64 12.64
CA GLN A 102 -3.81 1.45 12.96
C GLN A 102 -4.06 1.55 14.47
N THR A 103 -3.82 0.48 15.21
CA THR A 103 -3.91 0.48 16.69
C THR A 103 -2.85 1.38 17.30
N ARG A 104 -1.58 1.25 16.90
CA ARG A 104 -0.49 2.13 17.36
C ARG A 104 -0.74 3.62 17.06
N LYS A 105 -1.44 3.95 15.96
CA LYS A 105 -1.83 5.33 15.65
C LYS A 105 -2.78 5.92 16.69
N LYS A 106 -3.74 5.12 17.18
CA LYS A 106 -4.72 5.55 18.17
C LYS A 106 -4.06 5.86 19.51
N ASP A 107 -3.12 5.01 19.94
CA ASP A 107 -2.40 5.17 21.20
C ASP A 107 -1.53 6.44 21.24
N ILE A 108 -1.04 6.90 20.09
CA ILE A 108 -0.22 8.12 19.96
C ILE A 108 -1.10 9.39 19.90
N SER A 109 -2.39 9.26 19.59
CA SER A 109 -3.31 10.40 19.43
C SER A 109 -4.15 10.68 20.69
N GLN A 110 -3.96 9.92 21.77
CA GLN A 110 -4.54 10.14 23.10
C GLN A 110 -3.51 10.80 24.02
#